data_AF-A0A810B4A2-F1
#
_entry.id   AF-A0A810B4A2-F1
#
_cell.length_a   1.000
_cell.length_b   1.000
_cell.length_c   1.000
_cell.angle_alpha   90.00
_cell.angle_beta   90.00
_cell.angle_gamma   90.00
#
_symmetry.space_group_name_H-M   'P 1'
#
loop_
_entity.id
_entity.type
_entity.pdbx_description
1 polymer ?
#
loop_
_entity_poly.entity_id
_entity_poly.type
_entity_poly.pdbx_seq_one_letter_code
_entity_poly.pdbx_strand_id
1 'polypeptide(L)'
;MSAIWTTAALVALLFPGIFFFIGVATYERFSREVIRSGAVSEIALATLVSLLIHIALFTILGAFGFRLSAFLAPLAEYDSVSHVEMVKRFTSKLLPIALYLVTATACGIGLGVIVAIGIVTGPLRFLVKHKWAYDLVDRDRRSGITTVYVMTTTTEDKKVLMYRGRLHEFMLQEEGKLSYVILKDCARYYMNFGDPELSTGKQLDIFRGATAQRRIWDYLMIDGSNIANVLFDPSVQTIKTSDAGTKALDEAVRARREALQKIKRATATMTANSPSTGPRPGAEGQRQ
;
A
#
# COMPACT_ATOMS: atom_id res chain seq x y z
N MET A 1 -11.16 19.37 44.93
CA MET A 1 -10.74 18.24 44.06
C MET A 1 -9.25 18.37 43.78
N SER A 2 -8.48 17.27 43.74
CA SER A 2 -7.06 17.35 43.35
C SER A 2 -6.93 17.57 41.84
N ALA A 3 -5.91 18.32 41.41
CA ALA A 3 -5.65 18.60 40.00
C ALA A 3 -5.58 17.32 39.14
N ILE A 4 -5.12 16.21 39.74
CA ILE A 4 -5.00 14.90 39.08
C ILE A 4 -6.35 14.39 38.56
N TRP A 5 -7.41 14.48 39.36
CA TRP A 5 -8.74 13.98 38.97
C TRP A 5 -9.39 14.82 37.88
N THR A 6 -9.20 16.14 37.92
CA THR A 6 -9.65 17.04 36.84
C THR A 6 -8.94 16.71 35.54
N THR A 7 -7.62 16.50 35.57
CA THR A 7 -6.85 16.11 34.39
C THR A 7 -7.31 14.76 33.84
N ALA A 8 -7.54 13.75 34.70
CA ALA A 8 -8.02 12.45 34.28
C ALA A 8 -9.41 12.54 33.60
N ALA A 9 -10.32 13.34 34.14
CA ALA A 9 -11.64 13.57 33.55
C ALA A 9 -11.55 14.29 32.19
N LEU A 10 -10.70 15.31 32.07
CA LEU A 10 -10.46 16.00 30.81
C LEU A 10 -9.88 15.06 29.75
N VAL A 11 -8.90 14.24 30.12
CA VAL A 11 -8.32 13.23 29.22
C VAL A 11 -9.36 12.21 28.78
N ALA A 12 -10.20 11.71 29.70
CA ALA A 12 -11.29 10.79 29.36
C ALA A 12 -12.31 11.41 28.39
N LEU A 13 -12.63 12.69 28.55
CA LEU A 13 -13.50 13.44 27.63
C LEU A 13 -12.84 13.72 26.27
N LEU A 14 -11.52 13.56 26.14
CA LEU A 14 -10.81 13.67 24.87
C LEU A 14 -10.67 12.34 24.14
N PHE A 15 -10.98 11.21 24.79
CA PHE A 15 -10.83 9.88 24.19
C PHE A 15 -11.53 9.72 22.84
N PRO A 16 -12.79 10.13 22.64
CA PRO A 16 -13.42 10.04 21.31
C PRO A 16 -12.62 10.73 20.20
N GLY A 17 -12.06 11.91 20.48
CA GLY A 17 -11.20 12.63 19.55
C GLY A 17 -9.85 11.96 19.30
N ILE A 18 -9.17 11.51 20.37
CA ILE A 18 -7.88 10.79 20.25
C ILE A 18 -8.06 9.50 19.45
N PHE A 19 -9.08 8.71 19.78
CA PHE A 19 -9.36 7.44 19.13
C PHE A 19 -9.92 7.59 17.72
N PHE A 20 -10.52 8.74 17.38
CA PHE A 20 -10.79 9.10 15.98
C PHE A 20 -9.50 9.12 15.17
N PHE A 21 -8.43 9.77 15.64
CA PHE A 21 -7.16 9.76 14.92
C PHE A 21 -6.49 8.40 14.89
N ILE A 22 -6.62 7.59 15.94
CA ILE A 22 -6.19 6.18 15.91
C ILE A 22 -6.93 5.45 14.78
N GLY A 23 -8.26 5.61 14.69
CA GLY A 23 -9.07 5.07 13.61
C GLY A 23 -8.57 5.51 12.22
N VAL A 24 -8.30 6.80 12.04
CA VAL A 24 -7.74 7.33 10.79
C VAL A 24 -6.37 6.68 10.48
N ALA A 25 -5.47 6.64 11.46
CA ALA A 25 -4.09 6.17 11.32
C ALA A 25 -3.97 4.64 11.10
N THR A 26 -4.97 3.86 11.52
CA THR A 26 -4.98 2.41 11.26
C THR A 26 -5.18 2.08 9.78
N TYR A 27 -5.96 2.90 9.07
CA TYR A 27 -6.27 2.68 7.67
C TYR A 27 -5.38 3.50 6.72
N GLU A 28 -4.95 4.69 7.15
CA GLU A 28 -4.08 5.57 6.38
C GLU A 28 -2.59 5.32 6.70
N ARG A 29 -1.90 4.59 5.82
CA ARG A 29 -0.47 4.27 6.00
C ARG A 29 0.48 5.37 5.52
N PHE A 30 0.11 6.11 4.46
CA PHE A 30 1.01 7.01 3.74
C PHE A 30 1.03 8.45 4.27
N SER A 31 -0.02 8.90 4.94
CA SER A 31 -0.16 10.28 5.44
C SER A 31 0.32 10.46 6.88
N ARG A 32 0.92 9.44 7.50
CA ARG A 32 1.24 9.45 8.95
C ARG A 32 2.07 10.66 9.37
N GLU A 33 2.80 11.26 8.44
CA GLU A 33 3.55 12.50 8.64
C GLU A 33 2.79 13.75 8.17
N VAL A 34 1.83 13.63 7.24
CA VAL A 34 1.09 14.76 6.64
C VAL A 34 0.06 15.38 7.61
N ILE A 35 -0.46 14.61 8.58
CA ILE A 35 -1.42 15.12 9.58
C ILE A 35 -0.72 15.65 10.84
N ARG A 36 0.62 15.46 10.97
CA ARG A 36 1.42 15.99 12.08
C ARG A 36 1.67 17.50 11.95
N SER A 37 0.58 18.25 11.82
CA SER A 37 0.50 19.59 12.38
C SER A 37 0.94 19.50 13.85
N GLY A 38 1.75 20.43 14.36
CA GLY A 38 2.40 20.27 15.68
C GLY A 38 1.46 19.82 16.81
N ALA A 39 2.00 19.27 17.90
CA ALA A 39 1.22 18.64 18.98
C ALA A 39 0.00 19.47 19.47
N VAL A 40 0.10 20.80 19.46
CA VAL A 40 -1.00 21.71 19.81
C VAL A 40 -2.19 21.61 18.85
N SER A 41 -1.96 21.56 17.54
CA SER A 41 -3.04 21.48 16.56
C SER A 41 -3.68 20.09 16.50
N GLU A 42 -2.91 19.01 16.76
CA GLU A 42 -3.47 17.67 16.94
C GLU A 42 -4.41 17.62 18.15
N ILE A 43 -3.99 18.18 19.29
CA ILE A 43 -4.83 18.26 20.49
C ILE A 43 -6.06 19.13 20.24
N ALA A 44 -5.92 20.27 19.57
CA ALA A 44 -7.04 21.15 19.23
C ALA A 44 -8.07 20.44 18.33
N LEU A 45 -7.61 19.74 17.29
CA LEU A 45 -8.48 19.00 16.39
C LEU A 45 -9.12 17.79 17.09
N ALA A 46 -8.39 17.09 17.96
CA ALA A 46 -8.94 16.03 18.80
C ALA A 46 -10.02 16.56 19.74
N THR A 47 -9.79 17.73 20.35
CA THR A 47 -10.78 18.38 21.21
C THR A 47 -12.04 18.74 20.43
N LEU A 48 -11.89 19.32 19.24
CA LEU A 48 -13.01 19.67 18.37
C LEU A 48 -13.82 18.43 17.96
N VAL A 49 -13.14 17.37 17.48
CA VAL A 49 -13.80 16.12 17.09
C VAL A 49 -14.50 15.48 18.29
N SER A 50 -13.85 15.45 19.45
CA SER A 50 -14.45 14.89 20.67
C SER A 50 -15.71 15.65 21.07
N LEU A 51 -15.67 16.99 21.04
CA LEU A 51 -16.82 17.84 21.32
C LEU A 51 -17.97 17.56 20.36
N LEU A 52 -17.70 17.45 19.06
CA LEU A 52 -18.74 17.14 18.06
C LEU A 52 -19.38 15.76 18.29
N ILE A 53 -18.57 14.74 18.62
CA ILE A 53 -19.08 13.40 18.94
C ILE A 53 -19.95 13.44 20.20
N HIS A 54 -19.49 14.14 21.26
CA HIS A 54 -20.25 14.28 22.49
C HIS A 54 -21.58 15.00 22.27
N ILE A 55 -21.59 16.11 21.53
CA ILE A 55 -22.81 16.85 21.16
C ILE A 55 -23.76 15.93 20.41
N ALA A 56 -23.29 15.25 19.36
CA ALA A 56 -24.12 14.35 18.56
C ALA A 56 -24.74 13.23 19.42
N LEU A 57 -23.93 12.59 20.28
CA LEU A 57 -24.42 11.54 21.17
C LEU A 57 -25.42 12.06 22.21
N PHE A 58 -25.20 13.24 22.79
CA PHE A 58 -26.16 13.83 23.72
C PHE A 58 -27.47 14.22 23.03
N THR A 59 -27.42 14.72 21.80
CA THR A 59 -28.63 15.00 21.00
C THR A 59 -29.40 13.71 20.72
N ILE A 60 -28.70 12.64 20.29
CA ILE A 60 -29.32 11.33 20.04
C ILE A 60 -29.92 10.76 21.32
N LEU A 61 -29.16 10.69 22.41
CA LEU A 61 -29.65 10.18 23.69
C LEU A 61 -30.82 11.02 24.23
N GLY A 62 -30.77 12.34 24.07
CA GLY A 62 -31.85 13.26 24.45
C GLY A 62 -33.16 12.94 23.73
N ALA A 63 -33.10 12.56 22.46
CA ALA A 63 -34.27 12.09 21.70
C ALA A 63 -34.86 10.79 22.27
N PHE A 64 -34.06 9.99 22.98
CA PHE A 64 -34.49 8.78 23.71
C PHE A 64 -34.76 9.03 25.21
N GLY A 65 -34.95 10.28 25.61
CA GLY A 65 -35.35 10.63 26.98
C GLY A 65 -34.21 10.78 27.98
N PHE A 66 -32.95 10.71 27.54
CA PHE A 66 -31.81 11.02 28.40
C PHE A 66 -31.81 12.50 28.82
N ARG A 67 -31.54 12.77 30.10
CA ARG A 67 -31.46 14.12 30.65
C ARG A 67 -30.09 14.35 31.27
N LEU A 68 -29.24 15.14 30.59
CA LEU A 68 -27.90 15.50 31.08
C LEU A 68 -27.97 16.18 32.46
N SER A 69 -29.00 16.99 32.69
CA SER A 69 -29.24 17.65 33.98
C SER A 69 -29.36 16.67 35.15
N ALA A 70 -29.91 15.47 34.95
CA ALA A 70 -30.01 14.45 36.00
C ALA A 70 -28.64 13.87 36.42
N PHE A 71 -27.63 14.00 35.57
CA PHE A 71 -26.25 13.61 35.86
C PHE A 71 -25.43 14.77 36.45
N LEU A 72 -25.78 16.02 36.11
CA LEU A 72 -25.11 17.22 36.61
C LEU A 72 -25.67 17.73 37.94
N ALA A 73 -26.95 17.51 38.23
CA ALA A 73 -27.60 17.99 39.45
C ALA A 73 -26.87 17.58 40.74
N PRO A 74 -26.36 16.33 40.89
CA PRO A 74 -25.59 15.95 42.08
C PRO A 74 -24.27 16.73 42.26
N LEU A 75 -23.71 17.29 41.19
CA LEU A 75 -22.50 18.13 41.26
C LEU A 75 -22.83 19.54 41.75
N ALA A 76 -24.01 20.07 41.40
CA ALA A 76 -24.47 21.37 41.86
C ALA A 76 -24.87 21.36 43.35
N GLU A 77 -25.34 20.21 43.84
CA GLU A 77 -25.73 19.98 45.24
C GLU A 77 -24.58 19.42 46.10
N TYR A 78 -23.33 19.46 45.61
CA TYR A 78 -22.20 18.81 46.28
C TYR A 78 -22.02 19.29 47.74
N ASP A 79 -22.23 20.58 48.00
CA ASP A 79 -22.03 21.18 49.34
C ASP A 79 -23.18 20.90 50.32
N SER A 80 -24.37 20.48 49.84
CA SER A 80 -25.57 20.29 50.66
C SER A 80 -25.90 18.83 50.96
N VAL A 81 -25.21 17.87 50.32
CA VAL A 81 -25.51 16.44 50.43
C VAL A 81 -24.47 15.75 51.32
N SER A 82 -24.94 14.88 52.23
CA SER A 82 -24.03 14.07 53.06
C SER A 82 -23.09 13.21 52.21
N HIS A 83 -21.86 13.02 52.68
CA HIS A 83 -20.83 12.28 51.94
C HIS A 83 -21.26 10.85 51.57
N VAL A 84 -22.00 10.16 52.44
CA VAL A 84 -22.51 8.80 52.20
C VAL A 84 -23.51 8.78 51.05
N GLU A 85 -24.44 9.74 51.04
CA GLU A 85 -25.45 9.86 49.97
C GLU A 85 -24.80 10.24 48.64
N MET A 86 -23.75 11.07 48.67
CA MET A 86 -22.97 11.43 47.49
C MET A 86 -22.27 10.22 46.87
N VAL A 87 -21.63 9.36 47.68
CA VAL A 87 -20.98 8.12 47.19
C VAL A 87 -22.01 7.18 46.56
N LYS A 88 -23.19 7.04 47.17
CA LYS A 88 -24.28 6.21 46.63
C LYS A 88 -24.80 6.76 45.29
N ARG A 89 -24.99 8.08 45.19
CA ARG A 89 -25.38 8.74 43.94
C ARG A 89 -24.31 8.55 42.87
N PHE A 90 -23.03 8.76 43.20
CA PHE A 90 -21.93 8.61 42.25
C PHE A 90 -21.80 7.17 41.74
N THR A 91 -21.77 6.18 42.64
CA THR A 91 -21.65 4.75 42.29
C THR A 91 -22.80 4.27 41.40
N SER A 92 -24.04 4.74 41.64
CA SER A 92 -25.18 4.42 40.78
C SER A 92 -25.08 4.98 39.36
N LYS A 93 -24.27 6.03 39.16
CA LYS A 93 -24.07 6.69 37.86
C LYS A 93 -22.77 6.30 37.17
N LEU A 94 -21.86 5.61 37.86
CA LEU A 94 -20.57 5.16 37.30
C LEU A 94 -20.74 4.27 36.09
N LEU A 95 -21.61 3.26 36.15
CA LEU A 95 -21.80 2.34 35.03
C LEU A 95 -22.35 3.04 33.77
N PRO A 96 -23.41 3.88 33.85
CA PRO A 96 -23.84 4.69 32.70
C PRO A 96 -22.76 5.61 32.14
N ILE A 97 -21.97 6.27 33.01
CA ILE A 97 -20.86 7.14 32.57
C ILE A 97 -19.79 6.33 31.85
N ALA A 98 -19.40 5.18 32.39
CA ALA A 98 -18.42 4.30 31.79
C ALA A 98 -18.90 3.78 30.42
N LEU A 99 -20.16 3.33 30.33
CA LEU A 99 -20.75 2.85 29.07
C LEU A 99 -20.82 3.97 28.03
N TYR A 100 -21.17 5.19 28.44
CA TYR A 100 -21.15 6.37 27.58
C TYR A 100 -19.76 6.64 27.03
N LEU A 101 -18.73 6.67 27.89
CA LEU A 101 -17.35 6.92 27.47
C LEU A 101 -16.84 5.84 26.50
N VAL A 102 -17.12 4.57 26.77
CA VAL A 102 -16.76 3.45 25.87
C VAL A 102 -17.46 3.61 24.52
N THR A 103 -18.76 3.91 24.53
CA THR A 103 -19.55 4.09 23.30
C THR A 103 -19.06 5.29 22.50
N ALA A 104 -18.83 6.43 23.15
CA ALA A 104 -18.30 7.62 22.50
C ALA A 104 -16.92 7.38 21.89
N THR A 105 -16.06 6.65 22.60
CA THR A 105 -14.74 6.26 22.09
C THR A 105 -14.86 5.34 20.87
N ALA A 106 -15.73 4.33 20.93
CA ALA A 106 -16.00 3.44 19.79
C ALA A 106 -16.56 4.20 18.58
N CYS A 107 -17.45 5.18 18.79
CA CYS A 107 -17.91 6.09 17.73
C CYS A 107 -16.77 6.89 17.13
N GLY A 108 -15.83 7.38 17.95
CA GLY A 108 -14.60 8.03 17.49
C GLY A 108 -13.80 7.15 16.54
N ILE A 109 -13.45 5.92 16.96
CA ILE A 109 -12.74 4.95 16.11
C ILE A 109 -13.49 4.71 14.80
N GLY A 110 -14.79 4.40 14.89
CA GLY A 110 -15.62 4.08 13.72
C GLY A 110 -15.67 5.24 12.72
N LEU A 111 -15.88 6.47 13.21
CA LEU A 111 -15.87 7.67 12.37
C LEU A 111 -14.50 7.90 11.74
N GLY A 112 -13.41 7.69 12.49
CA GLY A 112 -12.04 7.80 11.98
C GLY A 112 -11.76 6.82 10.84
N VAL A 113 -12.19 5.57 10.99
CA VAL A 113 -12.06 4.55 9.92
C VAL A 113 -12.87 4.96 8.69
N ILE A 114 -14.11 5.43 8.86
CA ILE A 114 -14.95 5.90 7.73
C ILE A 114 -14.29 7.06 6.99
N VAL A 115 -13.76 8.04 7.73
CA VAL A 115 -13.04 9.18 7.14
C VAL A 115 -11.81 8.69 6.38
N ALA A 116 -11.01 7.80 6.94
CA ALA A 116 -9.84 7.27 6.26
C ALA A 116 -10.20 6.45 5.01
N ILE A 117 -11.28 5.66 5.03
CA ILE A 117 -11.80 5.01 3.82
C ILE A 117 -12.18 6.06 2.77
N GLY A 118 -12.88 7.12 3.19
CA GLY A 118 -13.25 8.26 2.34
C GLY A 118 -12.03 8.98 1.75
N ILE A 119 -10.93 9.07 2.49
CA ILE A 119 -9.66 9.66 2.04
C ILE A 119 -8.95 8.74 1.04
N VAL A 120 -8.82 7.45 1.35
CA VAL A 120 -8.07 6.49 0.52
C VAL A 120 -8.82 6.16 -0.77
N THR A 121 -10.13 5.91 -0.68
CA THR A 121 -10.91 5.35 -1.79
C THR A 121 -12.00 6.27 -2.30
N GLY A 122 -12.35 7.32 -1.55
CA GLY A 122 -13.59 8.05 -1.72
C GLY A 122 -13.42 9.53 -2.10
N PRO A 123 -14.48 10.32 -1.88
CA PRO A 123 -14.54 11.72 -2.31
C PRO A 123 -13.63 12.64 -1.47
N LEU A 124 -13.13 12.20 -0.32
CA LEU A 124 -12.29 13.01 0.57
C LEU A 124 -10.82 13.05 0.16
N ARG A 125 -10.45 12.45 -0.99
CA ARG A 125 -9.09 12.52 -1.57
C ARG A 125 -8.57 13.95 -1.75
N PHE A 126 -9.45 14.95 -1.81
CA PHE A 126 -9.01 16.35 -1.91
C PHE A 126 -8.27 16.85 -0.67
N LEU A 127 -8.46 16.22 0.49
CA LEU A 127 -7.76 16.54 1.75
C LEU A 127 -6.30 16.10 1.74
N VAL A 128 -5.93 15.19 0.83
CA VAL A 128 -4.57 14.65 0.75
C VAL A 128 -3.67 15.60 -0.05
N LYS A 129 -2.47 15.86 0.49
CA LYS A 129 -1.42 16.64 -0.17
C LYS A 129 -0.87 15.93 -1.43
N HIS A 130 -0.52 14.65 -1.31
CA HIS A 130 0.10 13.83 -2.36
C HIS A 130 -0.89 12.89 -3.04
N LYS A 131 -1.88 13.44 -3.76
CA LYS A 131 -2.96 12.66 -4.41
C LYS A 131 -2.45 11.54 -5.33
N TRP A 132 -1.37 11.81 -6.07
CA TRP A 132 -0.76 10.86 -7.01
C TRP A 132 -0.34 9.54 -6.36
N ALA A 133 0.06 9.56 -5.08
CA ALA A 133 0.49 8.37 -4.36
C ALA A 133 -0.68 7.40 -4.15
N TYR A 134 -1.87 7.94 -3.84
CA TYR A 134 -3.09 7.15 -3.69
C TYR A 134 -3.57 6.64 -5.03
N ASP A 135 -3.45 7.43 -6.11
CA ASP A 135 -3.78 6.97 -7.45
C ASP A 135 -2.89 5.81 -7.88
N LEU A 136 -1.61 5.82 -7.49
CA LEU A 136 -0.68 4.73 -7.75
C LEU A 136 -1.09 3.44 -7.02
N VAL A 137 -1.39 3.54 -5.72
CA VAL A 137 -1.83 2.40 -4.88
C VAL A 137 -3.18 1.86 -5.35
N ASP A 138 -4.13 2.73 -5.70
CA ASP A 138 -5.45 2.33 -6.18
C ASP A 138 -5.35 1.65 -7.55
N ARG A 139 -4.47 2.13 -8.44
CA ARG A 139 -4.18 1.47 -9.72
C ARG A 139 -3.57 0.09 -9.54
N ASP A 140 -2.59 -0.02 -8.65
CA ASP A 140 -1.92 -1.29 -8.32
C ASP A 140 -2.91 -2.31 -7.75
N ARG A 141 -3.81 -1.88 -6.85
CA ARG A 141 -4.87 -2.73 -6.28
C ARG A 141 -5.93 -3.17 -7.29
N ARG A 142 -6.39 -2.27 -8.16
CA ARG A 142 -7.55 -2.54 -9.04
C ARG A 142 -7.18 -3.19 -10.37
N SER A 143 -6.01 -2.90 -10.94
CA SER A 143 -5.90 -3.00 -12.40
C SER A 143 -4.53 -3.18 -13.04
N GLY A 144 -3.40 -3.08 -12.31
CA GLY A 144 -2.10 -3.09 -12.97
C GLY A 144 -0.93 -3.47 -12.07
N ILE A 145 0.14 -3.91 -12.72
CA ILE A 145 1.46 -4.03 -12.12
C ILE A 145 2.16 -2.70 -12.40
N THR A 146 2.46 -1.92 -11.37
CA THR A 146 3.26 -0.71 -11.55
C THR A 146 4.73 -1.10 -11.72
N THR A 147 5.34 -0.78 -12.86
CA THR A 147 6.80 -0.90 -13.02
C THR A 147 7.45 0.38 -12.52
N VAL A 148 8.45 0.25 -11.67
CA VAL A 148 9.20 1.38 -11.12
C VAL A 148 10.60 1.34 -11.68
N TYR A 149 11.07 2.50 -12.14
CA TYR A 149 12.45 2.74 -12.50
C TYR A 149 13.04 3.69 -11.47
N VAL A 150 14.05 3.24 -10.74
CA VAL A 150 14.72 4.00 -9.68
C VAL A 150 16.12 4.35 -10.16
N MET A 151 16.40 5.65 -10.31
CA MET A 151 17.73 6.18 -10.55
C MET A 151 18.39 6.46 -9.21
N THR A 152 19.56 5.87 -8.97
CA THR A 152 20.25 6.08 -7.70
C THR A 152 21.21 7.27 -7.74
N THR A 153 21.69 7.69 -6.58
CA THR A 153 22.76 8.69 -6.43
C THR A 153 24.14 8.11 -6.72
N THR A 154 24.28 6.77 -6.84
CA THR A 154 25.55 6.11 -7.15
C THR A 154 25.92 6.29 -8.61
N THR A 155 27.05 6.94 -8.86
CA THR A 155 27.57 7.20 -10.19
C THR A 155 28.98 6.63 -10.34
N GLU A 156 29.30 6.11 -11.53
CA GLU A 156 30.60 5.54 -11.87
C GLU A 156 30.85 5.75 -13.37
N ASP A 157 31.96 6.38 -13.75
CA ASP A 157 32.35 6.58 -15.16
C ASP A 157 31.25 7.14 -16.09
N LYS A 158 30.58 8.22 -15.65
CA LYS A 158 29.42 8.83 -16.36
C LYS A 158 28.21 7.89 -16.53
N LYS A 159 28.18 6.78 -15.80
CA LYS A 159 27.05 5.88 -15.70
C LYS A 159 26.38 6.07 -14.34
N VAL A 160 25.06 5.94 -14.32
CA VAL A 160 24.26 5.92 -13.10
C VAL A 160 23.67 4.55 -12.92
N LEU A 161 23.76 4.05 -11.68
CA LEU A 161 23.14 2.81 -11.31
C LEU A 161 21.61 2.99 -11.23
N MET A 162 20.89 2.15 -11.96
CA MET A 162 19.43 2.13 -11.99
C MET A 162 18.88 0.75 -11.61
N TYR A 163 17.69 0.77 -11.04
CA TYR A 163 16.91 -0.42 -10.75
C TYR A 163 15.57 -0.35 -11.46
N ARG A 164 15.12 -1.49 -11.98
CA ARG A 164 13.79 -1.67 -12.54
C ARG A 164 13.13 -2.81 -11.78
N GLY A 165 11.89 -2.65 -11.35
CA GLY A 165 11.15 -3.73 -10.72
C GLY A 165 9.66 -3.43 -10.64
N ARG A 166 8.91 -4.37 -10.10
CA ARG A 166 7.49 -4.16 -9.78
C ARG A 166 7.40 -3.44 -8.45
N LEU A 167 6.54 -2.44 -8.36
CA LEU A 167 6.28 -1.76 -7.08
C LEU A 167 5.70 -2.77 -6.10
N HIS A 168 6.29 -2.88 -4.92
CA HIS A 168 5.69 -3.63 -3.82
C HIS A 168 5.13 -2.69 -2.76
N GLU A 169 5.96 -1.74 -2.31
CA GLU A 169 5.64 -0.77 -1.27
C GLU A 169 6.53 0.45 -1.46
N PHE A 170 6.06 1.61 -1.04
CA PHE A 170 6.88 2.82 -0.94
C PHE A 170 6.36 3.66 0.22
N MET A 171 7.20 4.51 0.78
CA MET A 171 6.80 5.44 1.83
C MET A 171 7.18 6.86 1.42
N LEU A 172 6.28 7.80 1.64
CA LEU A 172 6.51 9.23 1.41
C LEU A 172 6.66 9.95 2.74
N GLN A 173 7.55 10.92 2.77
CA GLN A 173 7.67 11.91 3.82
C GLN A 173 6.62 13.02 3.65
N GLU A 174 6.43 13.85 4.68
CA GLU A 174 5.52 15.01 4.64
C GLU A 174 5.75 15.95 3.44
N GLU A 175 7.02 16.13 3.06
CA GLU A 175 7.43 16.95 1.91
C GLU A 175 7.10 16.32 0.55
N GLY A 176 6.75 15.04 0.51
CA GLY A 176 6.56 14.28 -0.72
C GLY A 176 7.83 13.62 -1.25
N LYS A 177 8.94 13.69 -0.50
CA LYS A 177 10.14 12.90 -0.77
C LYS A 177 9.88 11.44 -0.42
N LEU A 178 10.50 10.52 -1.15
CA LEU A 178 10.46 9.11 -0.80
C LEU A 178 11.37 8.85 0.40
N SER A 179 10.83 8.18 1.43
CA SER A 179 11.64 7.62 2.51
C SER A 179 12.28 6.30 2.08
N TYR A 180 11.55 5.47 1.34
CA TYR A 180 12.08 4.26 0.71
C TYR A 180 11.13 3.75 -0.39
N VAL A 181 11.66 2.87 -1.24
CA VAL A 181 10.89 2.09 -2.22
C VAL A 181 11.31 0.63 -2.13
N ILE A 182 10.34 -0.28 -2.11
CA ILE A 182 10.55 -1.73 -2.19
C ILE A 182 10.09 -2.23 -3.56
N LEU A 183 11.01 -2.85 -4.28
CA LEU A 183 10.80 -3.43 -5.60
C LEU A 183 10.77 -4.96 -5.51
N LYS A 184 9.89 -5.58 -6.29
CA LYS A 184 9.87 -7.02 -6.59
C LYS A 184 10.43 -7.29 -7.97
N ASP A 185 10.89 -8.53 -8.18
CA ASP A 185 11.38 -9.01 -9.48
C ASP A 185 12.40 -8.05 -10.11
N CYS A 186 13.32 -7.53 -9.29
CA CYS A 186 14.09 -6.37 -9.73
C CYS A 186 15.31 -6.76 -10.57
N ALA A 187 15.62 -5.89 -11.52
CA ALA A 187 16.78 -5.95 -12.39
C ALA A 187 17.62 -4.69 -12.20
N ARG A 188 18.93 -4.86 -12.30
CA ARG A 188 19.93 -3.80 -12.17
C ARG A 188 20.51 -3.47 -13.53
N TYR A 189 20.60 -2.19 -13.86
CA TYR A 189 21.20 -1.74 -15.12
C TYR A 189 21.87 -0.38 -14.91
N TYR A 190 22.70 0.02 -15.87
CA TYR A 190 23.35 1.33 -15.87
C TYR A 190 22.78 2.20 -16.97
N MET A 191 22.54 3.47 -16.67
CA MET A 191 22.24 4.50 -17.67
C MET A 191 23.49 5.33 -17.92
N ASN A 192 23.92 5.41 -19.17
CA ASN A 192 25.11 6.16 -19.56
C ASN A 192 24.72 7.60 -19.94
N PHE A 193 25.15 8.59 -19.17
CA PHE A 193 24.92 10.01 -19.51
C PHE A 193 25.78 10.50 -20.68
N GLY A 194 26.81 9.75 -21.06
CA GLY A 194 27.65 10.06 -22.21
C GLY A 194 27.06 9.66 -23.56
N ASP A 195 25.94 8.92 -23.58
CA ASP A 195 25.26 8.52 -24.82
C ASP A 195 24.21 9.58 -25.20
N PRO A 196 24.31 10.25 -26.37
CA PRO A 196 23.33 11.22 -26.81
C PRO A 196 21.94 10.61 -27.07
N GLU A 197 21.85 9.29 -27.29
CA GLU A 197 20.56 8.57 -27.34
C GLU A 197 20.17 8.07 -25.95
N LEU A 198 19.81 8.99 -25.04
CA LEU A 198 19.25 8.67 -23.71
C LEU A 198 17.85 8.05 -23.82
N SER A 199 17.77 6.79 -24.26
CA SER A 199 16.54 6.01 -24.24
C SER A 199 16.55 5.07 -23.04
N THR A 200 15.65 5.31 -22.08
CA THR A 200 15.31 4.34 -21.02
C THR A 200 14.83 2.99 -21.58
N GLY A 201 14.54 2.91 -22.88
CA GLY A 201 14.18 1.70 -23.60
C GLY A 201 15.35 0.81 -24.04
N LYS A 202 16.57 1.36 -24.21
CA LYS A 202 17.78 0.57 -24.53
C LYS A 202 18.54 0.23 -23.24
N GLN A 203 18.01 -0.72 -22.48
CA GLN A 203 18.64 -1.21 -21.25
C GLN A 203 19.76 -2.20 -21.59
N LEU A 204 21.01 -1.84 -21.26
CA LEU A 204 22.12 -2.80 -21.27
C LEU A 204 22.03 -3.65 -20.01
N ASP A 205 21.52 -4.87 -20.18
CA ASP A 205 21.54 -5.89 -19.13
C ASP A 205 23.01 -6.29 -18.87
N ILE A 206 23.46 -6.09 -17.63
CA ILE A 206 24.86 -6.25 -17.19
C ILE A 206 25.34 -7.71 -17.37
N PHE A 207 24.42 -8.67 -17.56
CA PHE A 207 24.74 -10.11 -17.59
C PHE A 207 24.46 -10.81 -18.93
N ARG A 208 24.56 -10.11 -20.07
CA ARG A 208 24.55 -10.78 -21.39
C ARG A 208 25.85 -11.56 -21.60
N GLY A 209 25.91 -12.82 -21.16
CA GLY A 209 26.96 -13.76 -21.59
C GLY A 209 27.31 -14.89 -20.61
N ALA A 210 27.04 -14.74 -19.32
CA ALA A 210 27.16 -15.85 -18.38
C ALA A 210 25.83 -16.62 -18.36
N THR A 211 25.88 -17.94 -18.17
CA THR A 211 24.74 -18.79 -17.80
C THR A 211 24.10 -18.24 -16.52
N ALA A 212 23.29 -17.21 -16.69
CA ALA A 212 22.72 -16.41 -15.63
C ALA A 212 21.74 -17.29 -14.86
N GLN A 213 22.20 -17.85 -13.75
CA GLN A 213 21.40 -17.83 -12.54
C GLN A 213 20.97 -16.37 -12.35
N ARG A 214 19.81 -16.04 -12.93
CA ARG A 214 19.04 -14.83 -12.71
C ARG A 214 18.96 -14.64 -11.20
N ARG A 215 19.89 -13.90 -10.59
CA ARG A 215 19.65 -13.26 -9.30
C ARG A 215 18.72 -12.09 -9.56
N ILE A 216 17.52 -12.39 -10.06
CA ILE A 216 16.37 -11.54 -9.83
C ILE A 216 16.26 -11.52 -8.32
N TRP A 217 16.52 -10.36 -7.71
CA TRP A 217 16.24 -10.24 -6.30
C TRP A 217 14.73 -10.22 -6.15
N ASP A 218 14.20 -11.15 -5.37
CA ASP A 218 12.76 -11.23 -5.12
C ASP A 218 12.26 -9.93 -4.49
N TYR A 219 13.09 -9.31 -3.65
CA TYR A 219 12.83 -8.02 -3.01
C TYR A 219 14.11 -7.17 -2.94
N LEU A 220 13.99 -5.89 -3.27
CA LEU A 220 15.03 -4.88 -3.10
C LEU A 220 14.42 -3.63 -2.47
N MET A 221 14.89 -3.28 -1.27
CA MET A 221 14.58 -2.00 -0.63
C MET A 221 15.66 -0.98 -1.01
N ILE A 222 15.24 0.20 -1.47
CA ILE A 222 16.10 1.33 -1.80
C ILE A 222 15.72 2.48 -0.87
N ASP A 223 16.68 2.91 -0.05
CA ASP A 223 16.51 4.05 0.86
C ASP A 223 16.37 5.36 0.08
N GLY A 224 15.53 6.27 0.57
CA GLY A 224 15.26 7.58 -0.02
C GLY A 224 16.51 8.44 -0.23
N SER A 225 17.51 8.34 0.66
CA SER A 225 18.80 9.03 0.53
C SER A 225 19.60 8.60 -0.70
N ASN A 226 19.35 7.38 -1.20
CA ASN A 226 19.99 6.83 -2.39
C ASN A 226 19.16 7.02 -3.66
N ILE A 227 17.97 7.62 -3.60
CA ILE A 227 17.10 7.85 -4.75
C ILE A 227 17.36 9.24 -5.32
N ALA A 228 17.95 9.30 -6.52
CA ALA A 228 18.11 10.54 -7.25
C ALA A 228 16.84 10.91 -8.03
N ASN A 229 16.16 9.92 -8.62
CA ASN A 229 14.87 10.10 -9.28
C ASN A 229 14.11 8.77 -9.33
N VAL A 230 12.78 8.85 -9.42
CA VAL A 230 11.90 7.70 -9.54
C VAL A 230 10.89 7.95 -10.66
N LEU A 231 10.68 6.94 -11.50
CA LEU A 231 9.60 6.93 -12.47
C LEU A 231 8.68 5.77 -12.16
N PHE A 232 7.43 6.09 -11.86
CA PHE A 232 6.35 5.13 -11.74
C PHE A 232 5.67 5.01 -13.09
N ASP A 233 5.85 3.87 -13.75
CA ASP A 233 5.22 3.54 -15.02
C ASP A 233 4.04 2.57 -14.79
N PRO A 234 2.80 3.06 -14.81
CA PRO A 234 1.60 2.23 -14.70
C PRO A 234 1.23 1.55 -16.02
N SER A 235 2.11 1.52 -17.03
CA SER A 235 1.79 1.03 -18.37
C SER A 235 1.17 -0.37 -18.36
N VAL A 236 0.05 -0.49 -19.07
CA VAL A 236 -0.78 -1.70 -19.22
C VAL A 236 -0.07 -2.79 -20.08
N GLN A 237 1.14 -2.51 -20.56
CA GLN A 237 1.88 -3.37 -21.49
C GLN A 237 2.56 -4.56 -20.81
N THR A 238 2.65 -4.58 -19.47
CA THR A 238 2.97 -5.77 -18.70
C THR A 238 1.75 -6.68 -18.66
N ILE A 239 1.70 -7.61 -19.62
CA ILE A 239 0.80 -8.77 -19.73
C ILE A 239 0.11 -9.09 -18.39
N LYS A 240 -1.19 -8.82 -18.31
CA LYS A 240 -2.02 -9.26 -17.20
C LYS A 240 -2.09 -10.78 -17.23
N THR A 241 -1.68 -11.45 -16.16
CA THR A 241 -2.11 -12.82 -15.89
C THR A 241 -3.56 -12.75 -15.43
N SER A 242 -4.51 -12.89 -16.36
CA SER A 242 -5.90 -13.18 -16.02
C SER A 242 -6.12 -14.68 -16.13
N ASP A 243 -7.04 -15.27 -15.37
CA ASP A 243 -7.33 -16.70 -15.48
C ASP A 243 -7.71 -17.11 -16.91
N ALA A 244 -8.42 -16.22 -17.61
CA ALA A 244 -8.72 -16.37 -19.03
C ALA A 244 -7.46 -16.32 -19.91
N GLY A 245 -6.54 -15.39 -19.64
CA GLY A 245 -5.27 -15.26 -20.36
C GLY A 245 -4.32 -16.42 -20.10
N THR A 246 -4.25 -16.91 -18.86
CA THR A 246 -3.47 -18.10 -18.48
C THR A 246 -4.03 -19.34 -19.15
N LYS A 247 -5.35 -19.51 -19.17
CA LYS A 247 -6.00 -20.63 -19.87
C LYS A 247 -5.77 -20.56 -21.39
N ALA A 248 -5.89 -19.39 -21.99
CA ALA A 248 -5.59 -19.19 -23.41
C ALA A 248 -4.12 -19.46 -23.74
N LEU A 249 -3.20 -19.07 -22.85
CA LEU A 249 -1.77 -19.38 -22.99
C LEU A 249 -1.53 -20.89 -22.89
N ASP A 250 -2.14 -21.58 -21.94
CA ASP A 250 -2.01 -23.03 -21.76
C ASP A 250 -2.56 -23.80 -22.97
N GLU A 251 -3.69 -23.34 -23.53
CA GLU A 251 -4.26 -23.88 -24.77
C GLU A 251 -3.32 -23.66 -25.96
N ALA A 252 -2.77 -22.44 -26.12
CA ALA A 252 -1.81 -22.13 -27.19
C ALA A 252 -0.51 -22.95 -27.08
N VAL A 253 0.02 -23.13 -25.86
CA VAL A 253 1.21 -23.95 -25.61
C VAL A 253 0.93 -25.42 -25.92
N ARG A 254 -0.25 -25.94 -25.56
CA ARG A 254 -0.67 -27.31 -25.86
C ARG A 254 -0.81 -27.55 -27.36
N ALA A 255 -1.53 -26.65 -28.06
CA ALA A 255 -1.68 -26.71 -29.51
C ALA A 255 -0.33 -26.69 -30.23
N ARG A 256 0.62 -25.84 -29.77
CA ARG A 256 1.97 -25.80 -30.33
C ARG A 256 2.74 -27.11 -30.10
N ARG A 257 2.63 -27.74 -28.93
CA ARG A 257 3.26 -29.04 -28.66
C ARG A 257 2.69 -30.13 -29.57
N GLU A 258 1.38 -30.17 -29.76
CA GLU A 258 0.73 -31.13 -30.65
C GLU A 258 1.16 -30.94 -32.11
N ALA A 259 1.23 -29.70 -32.60
CA ALA A 259 1.71 -29.39 -33.93
C ALA A 259 3.17 -29.85 -34.14
N LEU A 260 4.05 -29.59 -33.17
CA LEU A 260 5.44 -30.05 -33.22
C LEU A 260 5.56 -31.58 -33.20
N GLN A 261 4.70 -32.28 -32.47
CA GLN A 261 4.65 -33.75 -32.49
C GLN A 261 4.18 -34.29 -33.84
N LYS A 262 3.15 -33.67 -34.45
CA LYS A 262 2.69 -34.05 -35.80
C LYS A 262 3.79 -33.87 -36.84
N ILE A 263 4.51 -32.76 -36.80
CA ILE A 263 5.66 -32.52 -37.67
C ILE A 263 6.72 -33.60 -37.46
N LYS A 264 7.14 -33.86 -36.21
CA LYS A 264 8.13 -34.92 -35.91
C LYS A 264 7.71 -36.29 -36.45
N ARG A 265 6.43 -36.65 -36.30
CA ARG A 265 5.90 -37.93 -36.83
C ARG A 265 5.95 -37.96 -38.35
N ALA A 266 5.46 -36.91 -39.01
CA ALA A 266 5.49 -36.82 -40.48
C ALA A 266 6.94 -36.88 -41.02
N THR A 267 7.87 -36.18 -40.38
CA THR A 267 9.29 -36.25 -40.74
C THR A 267 9.83 -37.66 -40.55
N ALA A 268 9.56 -38.33 -39.42
CA ALA A 268 10.00 -39.71 -39.20
C ALA A 268 9.44 -40.70 -40.23
N THR A 269 8.17 -40.55 -40.64
CA THR A 269 7.56 -41.36 -41.70
C THR A 269 8.21 -41.10 -43.06
N MET A 270 8.53 -39.84 -43.37
CA MET A 270 9.26 -39.51 -44.61
C MET A 270 10.68 -40.09 -44.59
N THR A 271 11.39 -40.04 -43.46
CA THR A 271 12.73 -40.63 -43.35
C THR A 271 12.69 -42.17 -43.46
N ALA A 272 11.65 -42.81 -42.91
CA ALA A 272 11.47 -44.26 -43.01
C ALA A 272 11.10 -44.73 -44.43
N ASN A 273 10.41 -43.88 -45.22
CA ASN A 273 10.01 -44.17 -46.59
C ASN A 273 10.99 -43.64 -47.65
N SER A 274 12.05 -42.92 -47.25
CA SER A 274 13.15 -42.60 -48.16
C SER A 274 13.85 -43.90 -48.55
N PRO A 275 13.91 -44.25 -49.84
CA PRO A 275 14.62 -45.45 -50.28
C PRO A 275 16.06 -45.32 -49.81
N SER A 276 16.53 -46.33 -49.07
CA SER A 276 17.95 -46.57 -48.89
C SER A 276 18.59 -46.53 -50.27
N THR A 277 19.29 -45.43 -50.58
CA THR A 277 20.24 -45.42 -51.70
C THR A 277 21.29 -46.44 -51.32
N GLY A 278 21.06 -47.68 -51.75
CA GLY A 278 21.97 -48.78 -51.56
C GLY A 278 23.38 -48.35 -52.00
N PRO A 279 24.42 -48.89 -51.36
CA PRO A 279 25.80 -48.53 -51.65
C PRO A 279 26.03 -48.62 -53.17
N ARG A 280 26.44 -47.51 -53.78
CA ARG A 280 26.85 -47.46 -55.17
C ARG A 280 27.88 -48.60 -55.39
N PRO A 281 27.63 -49.55 -56.30
CA PRO A 281 28.62 -50.55 -56.63
C PRO A 281 29.86 -49.85 -57.17
N GLY A 282 31.02 -50.31 -56.71
CA GLY A 282 32.31 -49.65 -56.88
C GLY A 282 32.61 -49.27 -58.32
N ALA A 283 33.04 -48.03 -58.50
CA ALA A 283 33.89 -47.66 -59.62
C ALA A 283 35.30 -48.21 -59.32
N GLU A 284 35.48 -49.49 -59.63
CA GLU A 284 36.80 -50.04 -59.91
C GLU A 284 37.32 -49.43 -61.21
N GLY A 285 38.57 -48.96 -61.18
CA GLY A 285 39.40 -48.84 -62.36
C GLY A 285 39.56 -47.43 -62.94
N GLN A 286 40.66 -46.77 -62.55
CA GLN A 286 41.75 -46.51 -63.49
C GLN A 286 43.00 -46.04 -62.73
N ARG A 287 43.99 -46.94 -62.65
CA ARG A 287 45.39 -46.58 -62.47
C ARG A 287 45.93 -46.16 -63.83
N GLN A 288 46.51 -44.96 -63.90
CA GLN A 288 47.71 -44.67 -64.69
C GLN A 288 48.62 -43.81 -63.82
#